data_AF-A0A0G4LPA3-F1
#
_entry.id   AF-A0A0G4LPA3-F1
#
_cell.length_a   1.000
_cell.length_b   1.000
_cell.length_c   1.000
_cell.angle_alpha   90.00
_cell.angle_beta   90.00
_cell.angle_gamma   90.00
#
_symmetry.space_group_name_H-M   'P 1'
#
loop_
_entity.id
_entity.type
_entity.pdbx_description
1 polymer ?
#
loop_
_entity_poly.entity_id
_entity_poly.type
_entity_poly.pdbx_seq_one_letter_code
_entity_poly.pdbx_strand_id
1 'polypeptide(L)'
;MTTIDADDILKKLEALERNSEISIIKLSEPISSAYSQDARPRTSDASNASLDAPTPASLDADLQHYKELFSKLRFSYVEQVTKEKFIRAIVGDPPHIVTPQENLELEKQNLAAKTQLKALKIEVADMVAELEKRGRDLSQRYDTVRVEKVKLQELPGQIEGLESQIAELKETQEPGTNPYINLPLAKTLELLDDKRRRQKELDRELEQLQSKVPRKRKEVERLEAELQPLEVKKQTSTTAAKDAKRRKEAALGGVEDDLEERRRSLHVQKHTCASCGYPSAKTRKYNWSEKAKRRKTTGTGRMRSLADVSRRFKNGFQTGGPKGARGAANPNPSKE
;
A
#
# COMPACT_ATOMS: atom_id res chain seq x y z
N MET A 1 -14.72 -26.50 17.61
CA MET A 1 -13.28 -26.28 17.77
C MET A 1 -13.12 -25.26 18.89
N THR A 2 -12.76 -25.71 20.09
CA THR A 2 -12.46 -24.82 21.21
C THR A 2 -11.25 -23.99 20.82
N THR A 3 -11.44 -22.69 20.61
CA THR A 3 -10.34 -21.74 20.38
C THR A 3 -9.55 -21.66 21.68
N ILE A 4 -8.53 -22.51 21.80
CA ILE A 4 -7.59 -22.42 22.90
C ILE A 4 -6.84 -21.10 22.68
N ASP A 5 -6.98 -20.18 23.63
CA ASP A 5 -6.37 -18.88 23.57
C ASP A 5 -4.83 -19.01 23.65
N ALA A 6 -4.12 -18.30 22.77
CA ALA A 6 -2.65 -18.37 22.70
C ALA A 6 -2.03 -17.89 24.02
N ASP A 7 -2.63 -16.88 24.65
CA ASP A 7 -2.19 -16.33 25.92
C ASP A 7 -2.35 -17.32 27.08
N ASP A 8 -3.41 -18.13 27.06
CA ASP A 8 -3.63 -19.18 28.06
C ASP A 8 -2.60 -20.31 27.94
N ILE A 9 -2.14 -20.60 26.72
CA ILE A 9 -1.06 -21.57 26.49
C ILE A 9 0.27 -21.00 26.98
N LEU A 10 0.58 -19.73 26.69
CA LEU A 10 1.80 -19.06 27.18
C LEU A 10 1.86 -19.06 28.70
N LYS A 11 0.77 -18.66 29.37
CA LYS A 11 0.69 -18.65 30.84
C LYS A 11 0.92 -20.04 31.44
N LYS A 12 0.36 -21.09 30.82
CA LYS A 12 0.59 -22.48 31.24
C LYS A 12 2.03 -22.90 31.04
N LEU A 13 2.67 -22.57 29.91
CA LEU A 13 4.08 -22.86 29.66
C LEU A 13 5.00 -22.15 30.64
N GLU A 14 4.76 -20.87 30.92
CA GLU A 14 5.52 -20.11 31.93
C GLU A 14 5.36 -20.67 33.34
N ALA A 15 4.16 -21.13 33.71
CA ALA A 15 3.92 -21.78 34.99
C ALA A 15 4.68 -23.11 35.12
N LEU A 16 4.74 -23.90 34.03
CA LEU A 16 5.49 -25.15 34.00
C LEU A 16 7.00 -24.90 34.11
N GLU A 17 7.55 -23.89 33.43
CA GLU A 17 8.97 -23.53 33.50
C GLU A 17 9.39 -23.07 34.91
N ARG A 18 8.57 -22.28 35.60
CA ARG A 18 8.83 -21.85 36.98
C ARG A 18 8.87 -23.02 37.95
N ASN A 19 8.09 -24.06 37.67
CA ASN A 19 8.03 -25.25 38.53
C ASN A 19 9.16 -26.26 38.22
N SER A 20 9.85 -26.15 37.08
CA SER A 20 10.91 -27.06 36.65
C SER A 20 12.31 -26.44 36.79
N GLU A 21 12.71 -26.02 37.99
CA GLU A 21 14.08 -25.53 38.28
C GLU A 21 15.14 -26.65 38.36
N ILE A 22 14.98 -27.77 37.66
CA ILE A 22 16.04 -28.79 37.58
C ILE A 22 17.01 -28.36 36.48
N SER A 23 17.72 -27.25 36.69
CA SER A 23 18.83 -26.90 35.81
C SER A 23 20.05 -27.67 36.26
N ILE A 24 20.57 -28.53 35.38
CA ILE A 24 21.85 -29.23 35.56
C ILE A 24 22.96 -28.23 35.93
N ILE A 25 22.83 -26.97 35.49
CA ILE A 25 23.71 -25.84 35.82
C ILE A 25 23.72 -25.54 37.33
N LYS A 26 22.56 -25.44 38.00
CA LYS A 26 22.49 -25.26 39.48
C LYS A 26 23.04 -26.49 40.22
N LEU A 27 22.91 -27.69 39.65
CA LEU A 27 23.49 -28.92 40.22
C LEU A 27 25.00 -29.02 40.01
N SER A 28 25.54 -28.40 38.96
CA SER A 28 26.98 -28.33 38.69
C SER A 28 27.69 -27.16 39.38
N GLU A 29 26.97 -26.12 39.81
CA GLU A 29 27.52 -24.98 40.57
C GLU A 29 28.32 -25.39 41.81
N PRO A 30 27.87 -26.34 42.66
CA PRO A 30 28.68 -26.85 43.77
C PRO A 30 29.97 -27.51 43.31
N ILE A 31 29.94 -28.21 42.17
CA ILE A 31 31.11 -28.89 41.61
C ILE A 31 32.11 -27.85 41.11
N SER A 32 31.67 -26.86 40.33
CA SER A 32 32.53 -25.79 39.79
C SER A 32 33.05 -24.82 40.87
N SER A 33 32.25 -24.51 41.89
CA SER A 33 32.64 -23.61 42.99
C SER A 33 33.64 -24.24 43.97
N ALA A 34 33.58 -25.56 44.19
CA ALA A 34 34.55 -26.28 45.01
C ALA A 34 35.99 -26.17 44.44
N TYR A 35 36.15 -26.14 43.11
CA TYR A 35 37.47 -26.00 42.48
C TYR A 35 38.10 -24.61 42.65
N SER A 36 37.29 -23.55 42.87
CA SER A 36 37.81 -22.19 42.99
C SER A 36 38.30 -21.84 44.40
N GLN A 37 37.94 -22.61 45.43
CA GLN A 37 38.28 -22.30 46.83
C GLN A 37 39.59 -22.93 47.33
N ASP A 38 40.11 -23.97 46.67
CA ASP A 38 41.30 -24.72 47.12
C ASP A 38 42.63 -24.32 46.46
N ALA A 39 42.68 -23.14 45.82
CA ALA A 39 43.91 -22.57 45.24
C ALA A 39 44.91 -22.05 46.30
N ARG A 40 45.26 -22.87 47.30
CA ARG A 40 46.45 -22.65 48.14
C ARG A 40 47.58 -23.51 47.60
N PRO A 41 48.73 -22.93 47.19
CA PRO A 41 49.82 -23.71 46.63
C PRO A 41 50.48 -24.51 47.76
N ARG A 42 50.18 -25.81 47.84
CA ARG A 42 50.94 -26.75 48.66
C ARG A 42 52.18 -27.18 47.88
N THR A 43 53.33 -26.77 48.38
CA THR A 43 54.64 -27.10 47.81
C THR A 43 55.08 -28.49 48.27
N SER A 44 54.63 -29.53 47.58
CA SER A 44 55.40 -30.79 47.40
C SER A 44 54.58 -31.79 46.58
N ASP A 45 55.30 -32.41 45.66
CA ASP A 45 54.96 -33.62 44.92
C ASP A 45 54.07 -33.54 43.67
N ALA A 46 54.49 -34.34 42.70
CA ALA A 46 54.20 -34.23 41.27
C ALA A 46 52.73 -34.50 40.93
N SER A 47 51.95 -33.47 40.58
CA SER A 47 50.70 -33.54 39.76
C SER A 47 50.08 -32.14 39.52
N ASN A 48 50.83 -31.15 39.02
CA ASN A 48 50.31 -29.79 38.73
C ASN A 48 50.09 -29.53 37.22
N ALA A 49 49.54 -30.49 36.48
CA ALA A 49 49.28 -30.32 35.05
C ALA A 49 47.85 -29.88 34.70
N SER A 50 46.91 -29.84 35.65
CA SER A 50 45.50 -29.51 35.39
C SER A 50 44.99 -28.43 36.35
N LEU A 51 45.43 -27.19 36.16
CA LEU A 51 44.93 -26.03 36.91
C LEU A 51 44.64 -24.81 36.01
N ASP A 52 44.49 -25.02 34.70
CA ASP A 52 43.90 -24.03 33.80
C ASP A 52 42.46 -24.43 33.50
N ALA A 53 41.56 -23.43 33.47
CA ALA A 53 40.10 -23.55 33.41
C ALA A 53 39.60 -24.80 32.66
N PRO A 54 38.74 -25.64 33.28
CA PRO A 54 38.35 -26.92 32.72
C PRO A 54 37.61 -26.71 31.39
N THR A 55 38.33 -26.91 30.30
CA THR A 55 37.71 -27.05 28.98
C THR A 55 37.24 -28.50 28.84
N PRO A 56 36.19 -28.78 28.05
CA PRO A 56 35.76 -30.17 27.82
C PRO A 56 36.91 -31.08 27.38
N ALA A 57 37.82 -30.56 26.56
CA ALA A 57 39.01 -31.27 26.09
C ALA A 57 40.03 -31.55 27.21
N SER A 58 40.22 -30.64 28.17
CA SER A 58 41.14 -30.89 29.29
C SER A 58 40.59 -31.91 30.28
N LEU A 59 39.27 -31.90 30.52
CA LEU A 59 38.61 -32.93 31.34
C LEU A 59 38.72 -34.32 30.72
N ASP A 60 38.59 -34.44 29.40
CA ASP A 60 38.78 -35.71 28.71
C ASP A 60 40.22 -36.22 28.82
N ALA A 61 41.22 -35.33 28.72
CA ALA A 61 42.62 -35.67 28.91
C ALA A 61 42.91 -36.15 30.35
N ASP A 62 42.36 -35.46 31.35
CA ASP A 62 42.48 -35.86 32.76
C ASP A 62 41.83 -37.21 33.03
N LEU A 63 40.64 -37.48 32.47
CA LEU A 63 39.97 -38.77 32.58
C LEU A 63 40.84 -39.91 31.99
N GLN A 64 41.52 -39.66 30.88
CA GLN A 64 42.44 -40.64 30.30
C GLN A 64 43.65 -40.87 31.19
N HIS A 65 44.30 -39.80 31.67
CA HIS A 65 45.43 -39.88 32.59
C HIS A 65 45.06 -40.65 33.87
N TYR A 66 43.94 -40.33 34.52
CA TYR A 66 43.50 -41.03 35.73
C TYR A 66 43.17 -42.50 35.47
N LYS A 67 42.53 -42.83 34.35
CA LYS A 67 42.29 -44.24 33.96
C LYS A 67 43.59 -45.02 33.88
N GLU A 68 44.61 -44.44 33.24
CA GLU A 68 45.92 -45.07 33.13
C GLU A 68 46.62 -45.19 34.48
N LEU A 69 46.66 -44.11 35.27
CA LEU A 69 47.25 -44.09 36.60
C LEU A 69 46.61 -45.14 37.52
N PHE A 70 45.27 -45.16 37.61
CA PHE A 70 44.56 -46.12 38.44
C PHE A 70 44.70 -47.56 37.92
N SER A 71 44.83 -47.77 36.61
CA SER A 71 45.11 -49.11 36.07
C SER A 71 46.48 -49.62 36.53
N LYS A 72 47.51 -48.78 36.48
CA LYS A 72 48.88 -49.09 36.95
C LYS A 72 48.91 -49.30 38.46
N LEU A 73 48.27 -48.40 39.21
CA LEU A 73 48.20 -48.49 40.66
C LEU A 73 47.45 -49.75 41.12
N ARG A 74 46.33 -50.07 40.48
CA ARG A 74 45.57 -51.30 40.72
C ARG A 74 46.44 -52.53 40.48
N PHE A 75 47.20 -52.56 39.39
CA PHE A 75 48.09 -53.70 39.10
C PHE A 75 49.16 -53.86 40.20
N SER A 76 49.86 -52.78 40.53
CA SER A 76 50.88 -52.78 41.60
C SER A 76 50.30 -53.19 42.95
N TYR A 77 49.13 -52.65 43.33
CA TYR A 77 48.47 -52.97 44.58
C TYR A 77 48.05 -54.45 44.66
N VAL A 78 47.42 -54.98 43.61
CA VAL A 78 47.02 -56.39 43.57
C VAL A 78 48.26 -57.29 43.68
N GLU A 79 49.33 -56.97 42.95
CA GLU A 79 50.59 -57.71 43.03
C GLU A 79 51.18 -57.67 44.46
N GLN A 80 51.27 -56.49 45.08
CA GLN A 80 51.79 -56.34 46.45
C GLN A 80 50.94 -57.11 47.47
N VAL A 81 49.62 -56.99 47.40
CA VAL A 81 48.70 -57.70 48.31
C VAL A 81 48.80 -59.21 48.12
N THR A 82 48.96 -59.70 46.88
CA THR A 82 49.15 -61.14 46.65
C THR A 82 50.48 -61.64 47.21
N LYS A 83 51.58 -60.89 47.03
CA LYS A 83 52.88 -61.21 47.64
C LYS A 83 52.79 -61.24 49.16
N GLU A 84 52.18 -60.23 49.76
CA GLU A 84 51.99 -60.14 51.21
C GLU A 84 51.15 -61.29 51.75
N LYS A 85 50.00 -61.59 51.11
CA LYS A 85 49.13 -62.70 51.49
C LYS A 85 49.86 -64.05 51.38
N PHE A 86 50.65 -64.25 50.32
CA PHE A 86 51.44 -65.46 50.15
C PHE A 86 52.47 -65.62 51.26
N ILE A 87 53.22 -64.57 51.58
CA ILE A 87 54.21 -64.58 52.67
C ILE A 87 53.52 -64.86 54.01
N ARG A 88 52.37 -64.24 54.29
CA ARG A 88 51.59 -64.51 55.51
C ARG A 88 51.08 -65.96 55.58
N ALA A 89 50.66 -66.53 54.45
CA ALA A 89 50.16 -67.91 54.41
C ALA A 89 51.26 -68.95 54.70
N ILE A 90 52.49 -68.70 54.26
CA ILE A 90 53.63 -69.61 54.49
C ILE A 90 54.31 -69.41 55.85
N VAL A 91 54.30 -68.18 56.39
CA VAL A 91 54.94 -67.84 57.69
C VAL A 91 53.97 -67.98 58.87
N GLY A 92 52.66 -68.01 58.63
CA GLY A 92 51.66 -68.20 59.69
C GLY A 92 51.74 -69.58 60.34
N ASP A 93 51.48 -69.63 61.66
CA ASP A 93 51.36 -70.88 62.41
C ASP A 93 49.88 -71.13 62.76
N PRO A 94 49.22 -72.18 62.21
CA PRO A 94 49.72 -73.18 61.26
C PRO A 94 49.77 -72.67 59.80
N PRO A 95 50.67 -73.22 58.95
CA PRO A 95 50.80 -72.79 57.56
C PRO A 95 49.52 -73.11 56.78
N HIS A 96 49.04 -72.14 56.00
CA HIS A 96 47.84 -72.31 55.19
C HIS A 96 48.17 -72.98 53.85
N ILE A 97 47.79 -74.25 53.73
CA ILE A 97 48.00 -75.06 52.52
C ILE A 97 46.70 -75.10 51.74
N VAL A 98 46.71 -74.54 50.54
CA VAL A 98 45.54 -74.56 49.64
C VAL A 98 45.37 -75.95 49.03
N THR A 99 44.20 -76.55 49.21
CA THR A 99 43.93 -77.88 48.64
C THR A 99 43.45 -77.80 47.18
N PRO A 100 43.66 -78.85 46.36
CA PRO A 100 43.12 -78.89 45.00
C PRO A 100 41.59 -78.76 44.94
N GLN A 101 40.89 -79.22 45.98
CA GLN A 101 39.43 -79.11 46.08
C GLN A 101 38.98 -77.66 46.30
N GLU A 102 39.65 -76.92 47.20
CA GLU A 102 39.40 -75.49 47.42
C GLU A 102 39.62 -74.67 46.14
N ASN A 103 40.66 -74.98 45.37
CA ASN A 103 40.90 -74.33 44.07
C ASN A 103 39.73 -74.58 43.10
N LEU A 104 39.23 -75.81 43.00
CA LEU A 104 38.09 -76.13 42.14
C LEU A 104 36.80 -75.41 42.59
N GLU A 105 36.59 -75.26 43.90
CA GLU A 105 35.45 -74.53 44.43
C GLU A 105 35.55 -73.03 44.15
N LEU A 106 36.73 -72.43 44.36
CA LEU A 106 37.00 -71.02 44.04
C LEU A 106 36.90 -70.76 42.53
N GLU A 107 37.35 -71.68 41.68
CA GLU A 107 37.17 -71.58 40.23
C GLU A 107 35.69 -71.57 39.84
N LYS A 108 34.86 -72.45 40.43
CA LYS A 108 33.41 -72.45 40.21
C LYS A 108 32.76 -71.15 40.65
N GLN A 109 33.12 -70.64 41.83
CA GLN A 109 32.59 -69.36 42.35
C GLN A 109 33.02 -68.18 41.46
N ASN A 110 34.29 -68.14 41.03
CA ASN A 110 34.79 -67.11 40.12
C ASN A 110 34.10 -67.15 38.76
N LEU A 111 33.84 -68.35 38.23
CA LEU A 111 33.08 -68.51 36.98
C LEU A 111 31.66 -67.97 37.15
N ALA A 112 30.96 -68.33 38.22
CA ALA A 112 29.62 -67.82 38.52
C ALA A 112 29.62 -66.28 38.63
N ALA A 113 30.50 -65.71 39.46
CA ALA A 113 30.62 -64.25 39.61
C ALA A 113 30.99 -63.54 38.30
N LYS A 114 31.86 -64.15 37.47
CA LYS A 114 32.24 -63.60 36.15
C LYS A 114 31.07 -63.61 35.18
N THR A 115 30.21 -64.63 35.21
CA THR A 115 28.99 -64.65 34.37
C THR A 115 27.99 -63.58 34.81
N GLN A 116 27.76 -63.44 36.11
CA GLN A 116 26.89 -62.38 36.67
C GLN A 116 27.41 -60.98 36.33
N LEU A 117 28.71 -60.73 36.52
CA LEU A 117 29.33 -59.46 36.18
C LEU A 117 29.21 -59.14 34.70
N LYS A 118 29.33 -60.14 33.81
CA LYS A 118 29.14 -59.94 32.37
C LYS A 118 27.69 -59.56 32.04
N ALA A 119 26.71 -60.22 32.65
CA ALA A 119 25.29 -59.89 32.48
C ALA A 119 25.00 -58.45 32.93
N LEU A 120 25.41 -58.08 34.15
CA LEU A 120 25.22 -56.74 34.68
C LEU A 120 25.94 -55.66 33.85
N LYS A 121 27.12 -55.96 33.30
CA LYS A 121 27.82 -55.03 32.40
C LYS A 121 27.04 -54.75 31.12
N ILE A 122 26.40 -55.77 30.56
CA ILE A 122 25.56 -55.62 29.36
C ILE A 122 24.32 -54.80 29.73
N GLU A 123 23.64 -55.12 30.83
CA GLU A 123 22.47 -54.35 31.30
C GLU A 123 22.80 -52.87 31.53
N VAL A 124 23.93 -52.58 32.18
CA VAL A 124 24.36 -51.19 32.40
C VAL A 124 24.71 -50.50 31.08
N ALA A 125 25.37 -51.18 30.15
CA ALA A 125 25.67 -50.62 28.84
C ALA A 125 24.39 -50.30 28.05
N ASP A 126 23.39 -51.19 28.09
CA ASP A 126 22.10 -51.00 27.45
C ASP A 126 21.31 -49.84 28.07
N MET A 127 21.28 -49.75 29.41
CA MET A 127 20.67 -48.62 30.12
C MET A 127 21.33 -47.28 29.76
N VAL A 128 22.66 -47.23 29.67
CA VAL A 128 23.38 -46.02 29.27
C VAL A 128 23.03 -45.63 27.84
N ALA A 129 23.03 -46.58 26.91
CA ALA A 129 22.65 -46.32 25.52
C ALA A 129 21.20 -45.81 25.39
N GLU A 130 20.27 -46.36 26.17
CA GLU A 130 18.89 -45.90 26.20
C GLU A 130 18.77 -44.49 26.79
N LEU A 131 19.50 -44.19 27.88
CA LEU A 131 19.53 -42.85 28.48
C LEU A 131 20.11 -41.82 27.51
N GLU A 132 21.18 -42.13 26.79
CA GLU A 132 21.73 -41.24 25.77
C GLU A 132 20.74 -40.97 24.64
N LYS A 133 20.04 -42.01 24.17
CA LYS A 133 19.00 -41.86 23.14
C LYS A 133 17.86 -40.96 23.64
N ARG A 134 17.32 -41.24 24.84
CA ARG A 134 16.27 -40.43 25.47
C ARG A 134 16.74 -38.99 25.70
N GLY A 135 17.99 -38.79 26.08
CA GLY A 135 18.59 -37.47 26.25
C GLY A 135 18.63 -36.67 24.95
N ARG A 136 19.02 -37.30 23.83
CA ARG A 136 19.00 -36.66 22.50
C ARG A 136 17.59 -36.33 22.04
N ASP A 137 16.66 -37.26 22.19
CA ASP A 137 15.25 -37.06 21.82
C ASP A 137 14.61 -35.93 22.64
N LEU A 138 14.90 -35.87 23.95
CA LEU A 138 14.43 -34.81 24.83
C LEU A 138 15.01 -33.44 24.44
N SER A 139 16.31 -33.38 24.11
CA SER A 139 16.95 -32.14 23.65
C SER A 139 16.27 -31.60 22.39
N GLN A 140 16.01 -32.46 21.40
CA GLN A 140 15.35 -32.05 20.15
C GLN A 140 13.92 -31.55 20.38
N ARG A 141 13.17 -32.24 21.25
CA ARG A 141 11.81 -31.81 21.63
C ARG A 141 11.84 -30.48 22.37
N TYR A 142 12.79 -30.29 23.28
CA TYR A 142 12.96 -29.03 23.99
C TYR A 142 13.30 -27.88 23.05
N ASP A 143 14.20 -28.08 22.09
CA ASP A 143 14.51 -27.08 21.07
C ASP A 143 13.29 -26.71 20.22
N THR A 144 12.49 -27.72 19.85
CA THR A 144 11.25 -27.51 19.10
C THR A 144 10.26 -26.66 19.88
N VAL A 145 9.98 -27.04 21.14
CA VAL A 145 9.08 -26.30 22.04
C VAL A 145 9.59 -24.87 22.26
N ARG A 146 10.90 -24.69 22.39
CA ARG A 146 11.52 -23.36 22.54
C ARG A 146 11.26 -22.48 21.33
N VAL A 147 11.44 -23.01 20.11
CA VAL A 147 11.16 -22.27 18.86
C VAL A 147 9.67 -21.97 18.71
N GLU A 148 8.81 -22.95 19.01
CA GLU A 148 7.35 -22.77 18.95
C GLU A 148 6.86 -21.73 19.97
N LYS A 149 7.45 -21.69 21.17
CA LYS A 149 7.14 -20.69 22.18
C LYS A 149 7.42 -19.27 21.69
N VAL A 150 8.57 -19.04 21.06
CA VAL A 150 8.91 -17.72 20.47
C VAL A 150 7.88 -17.33 19.43
N LYS A 151 7.51 -18.24 18.52
CA LYS A 151 6.46 -17.99 17.53
C LYS A 151 5.13 -17.64 18.19
N LEU A 152 4.77 -18.36 19.26
CA LEU A 152 3.52 -18.14 19.97
C LEU A 152 3.47 -16.81 20.71
N GLN A 153 4.63 -16.26 21.10
CA GLN A 153 4.76 -14.89 21.63
C GLN A 153 4.61 -13.81 20.54
N GLU A 154 5.06 -14.08 19.31
CA GLU A 154 5.00 -13.12 18.19
C GLU A 154 3.62 -13.05 17.50
N LEU A 155 2.92 -14.18 17.44
CA LEU A 155 1.66 -14.32 16.70
C LEU A 155 0.55 -13.33 17.15
N PRO A 156 0.30 -13.07 18.44
CA PRO A 156 -0.70 -12.10 18.87
C PRO A 156 -0.46 -10.70 18.28
N GLY A 157 0.78 -10.21 18.31
CA GLY A 157 1.13 -8.91 17.73
C GLY A 157 0.98 -8.87 16.20
N GLN A 158 1.25 -9.99 15.51
CA GLN A 158 0.98 -10.10 14.07
C GLN A 158 -0.51 -10.09 13.77
N ILE A 159 -1.32 -10.76 14.58
CA ILE A 159 -2.79 -10.78 14.44
C ILE A 159 -3.34 -9.38 14.65
N GLU A 160 -2.96 -8.69 15.72
CA GLU A 160 -3.37 -7.29 15.99
C GLU A 160 -2.97 -6.36 14.84
N GLY A 161 -1.76 -6.54 14.28
CA GLY A 161 -1.28 -5.78 13.13
C GLY A 161 -2.12 -6.02 11.87
N LEU A 162 -2.45 -7.29 11.57
CA LEU A 162 -3.31 -7.66 10.45
C LEU A 162 -4.75 -7.16 10.64
N GLU A 163 -5.29 -7.24 11.87
CA GLU A 163 -6.61 -6.71 12.19
C GLU A 163 -6.67 -5.19 12.02
N SER A 164 -5.63 -4.48 12.44
CA SER A 164 -5.49 -3.03 12.24
C SER A 164 -5.43 -2.69 10.75
N GLN A 165 -4.65 -3.43 9.94
CA GLN A 165 -4.61 -3.25 8.49
C GLN A 165 -5.95 -3.55 7.84
N ILE A 166 -6.66 -4.60 8.28
CA ILE A 166 -8.01 -4.91 7.79
C ILE A 166 -8.98 -3.76 8.15
N ALA A 167 -8.86 -3.18 9.35
CA ALA A 167 -9.68 -2.04 9.75
C ALA A 167 -9.39 -0.80 8.89
N GLU A 168 -8.11 -0.47 8.66
CA GLU A 168 -7.70 0.64 7.79
C GLU A 168 -8.16 0.44 6.34
N LEU A 169 -8.04 -0.78 5.80
CA LEU A 169 -8.54 -1.12 4.47
C LEU A 169 -10.07 -1.02 4.41
N LYS A 170 -10.78 -1.41 5.46
CA LYS A 170 -12.24 -1.24 5.53
C LYS A 170 -12.64 0.24 5.61
N GLU A 171 -11.90 1.06 6.36
CA GLU A 171 -12.14 2.51 6.47
C GLU A 171 -11.85 3.23 5.15
N THR A 172 -10.74 2.93 4.50
CA THR A 172 -10.44 3.47 3.15
C THR A 172 -11.42 2.99 2.09
N GLN A 173 -12.01 1.80 2.28
CA GLN A 173 -13.09 1.27 1.47
C GLN A 173 -14.47 1.80 1.88
N GLU A 174 -14.58 2.61 2.95
CA GLU A 174 -15.84 3.31 3.24
C GLU A 174 -16.26 4.12 2.01
N PRO A 175 -17.58 4.16 1.73
CA PRO A 175 -18.09 4.60 0.45
C PRO A 175 -17.68 6.05 0.19
N GLY A 176 -16.69 6.23 -0.68
CA GLY A 176 -16.56 7.46 -1.44
C GLY A 176 -17.88 7.75 -2.17
N THR A 177 -18.06 9.00 -2.61
CA THR A 177 -19.29 9.58 -3.18
C THR A 177 -20.00 8.75 -4.28
N ASN A 178 -19.36 7.71 -4.82
CA ASN A 178 -19.88 6.84 -5.87
C ASN A 178 -20.60 5.59 -5.30
N PRO A 179 -21.95 5.50 -5.39
CA PRO A 179 -22.73 4.38 -4.83
C PRO A 179 -22.49 3.01 -5.48
N TYR A 180 -21.70 2.95 -6.55
CA TYR A 180 -21.47 1.75 -7.36
C TYR A 180 -20.21 0.98 -6.98
N ILE A 181 -19.31 1.55 -6.16
CA ILE A 181 -18.00 0.95 -5.85
C ILE A 181 -18.11 -0.22 -4.85
N ASN A 182 -19.05 -0.15 -3.90
CA ASN A 182 -19.25 -1.16 -2.86
C ASN A 182 -20.48 -2.04 -3.09
N LEU A 183 -20.92 -2.16 -4.34
CA LEU A 183 -22.09 -2.95 -4.66
C LEU A 183 -21.74 -4.45 -4.65
N PRO A 184 -22.51 -5.31 -3.95
CA PRO A 184 -22.28 -6.75 -3.95
C PRO A 184 -22.25 -7.33 -5.37
N LEU A 185 -21.44 -8.37 -5.60
CA LEU A 185 -21.24 -8.97 -6.92
C LEU A 185 -22.55 -9.32 -7.64
N ALA A 186 -23.55 -9.81 -6.91
CA ALA A 186 -24.86 -10.11 -7.49
C ALA A 186 -25.52 -8.85 -8.10
N LYS A 187 -25.54 -7.75 -7.36
CA LYS A 187 -26.14 -6.48 -7.79
C LYS A 187 -25.33 -5.78 -8.89
N THR A 188 -24.00 -5.94 -8.93
CA THR A 188 -23.19 -5.41 -10.04
C THR A 188 -23.47 -6.16 -11.34
N LEU A 189 -23.66 -7.48 -11.28
CA LEU A 189 -24.05 -8.28 -12.44
C LEU A 189 -25.43 -7.88 -12.97
N GLU A 190 -26.42 -7.68 -12.09
CA GLU A 190 -27.75 -7.18 -12.47
C GLU A 190 -27.67 -5.82 -13.18
N LEU A 191 -26.95 -4.86 -12.59
CA LEU A 191 -26.75 -3.55 -13.22
C LEU A 191 -26.04 -3.65 -14.57
N LEU A 192 -25.07 -4.57 -14.70
CA LEU A 192 -24.33 -4.77 -15.94
C LEU A 192 -25.24 -5.33 -17.03
N ASP A 193 -26.12 -6.27 -16.69
CA ASP A 193 -27.12 -6.81 -17.61
C ASP A 193 -28.14 -5.75 -18.04
N ASP A 194 -28.60 -4.90 -17.12
CA ASP A 194 -29.49 -3.79 -17.45
C ASP A 194 -28.81 -2.75 -18.35
N LYS A 195 -27.54 -2.41 -18.10
CA LYS A 195 -26.76 -1.53 -18.98
C LYS A 195 -26.57 -2.15 -20.36
N ARG A 196 -26.29 -3.45 -20.45
CA ARG A 196 -26.19 -4.18 -21.73
C ARG A 196 -27.52 -4.21 -22.48
N ARG A 197 -28.65 -4.37 -21.79
CA ARG A 197 -30.00 -4.29 -22.41
C ARG A 197 -30.22 -2.90 -23.01
N ARG A 198 -29.95 -1.85 -22.23
CA ARG A 198 -30.09 -0.46 -22.70
C ARG A 198 -29.14 -0.12 -23.85
N GLN A 199 -27.93 -0.66 -23.84
CA GLN A 199 -27.00 -0.52 -24.97
C GLN A 199 -27.57 -1.16 -26.24
N LYS A 200 -28.09 -2.39 -26.15
CA LYS A 200 -28.74 -3.06 -27.28
C LYS A 200 -29.98 -2.31 -27.81
N GLU A 201 -30.74 -1.67 -26.92
CA GLU A 201 -31.87 -0.81 -27.33
C GLU A 201 -31.39 0.41 -28.10
N LEU A 202 -30.38 1.11 -27.59
CA LEU A 202 -29.77 2.26 -28.28
C LEU A 202 -29.14 1.85 -29.62
N ASP A 203 -28.49 0.70 -29.70
CA ASP A 203 -27.93 0.18 -30.95
C ASP A 203 -29.04 -0.08 -31.99
N ARG A 204 -30.17 -0.66 -31.57
CA ARG A 204 -31.35 -0.83 -32.44
C ARG A 204 -31.94 0.50 -32.89
N GLU A 205 -32.04 1.49 -32.00
CA GLU A 205 -32.49 2.83 -32.35
C GLU A 205 -31.54 3.49 -33.35
N LEU A 206 -30.23 3.35 -33.16
CA LEU A 206 -29.21 3.82 -34.07
C LEU A 206 -29.33 3.15 -35.45
N GLU A 207 -29.46 1.82 -35.51
CA GLU A 207 -29.69 1.09 -36.77
C GLU A 207 -30.96 1.56 -37.48
N GLN A 208 -32.06 1.74 -36.74
CA GLN A 208 -33.31 2.27 -37.29
C GLN A 208 -33.13 3.67 -37.86
N LEU A 209 -32.45 4.57 -37.14
CA LEU A 209 -32.17 5.92 -37.61
C LEU A 209 -31.23 5.90 -38.83
N GLN A 210 -30.16 5.10 -38.78
CA GLN A 210 -29.22 4.93 -39.88
C GLN A 210 -29.93 4.42 -41.15
N SER A 211 -30.90 3.52 -41.03
CA SER A 211 -31.71 3.07 -42.18
C SER A 211 -32.60 4.16 -42.78
N LYS A 212 -33.02 5.15 -41.98
CA LYS A 212 -33.85 6.29 -42.42
C LYS A 212 -33.02 7.40 -43.06
N VAL A 213 -31.76 7.56 -42.68
CA VAL A 213 -30.83 8.56 -43.24
C VAL A 213 -30.78 8.56 -44.77
N PRO A 214 -30.57 7.44 -45.49
CA PRO A 214 -30.48 7.46 -46.95
C PRO A 214 -31.79 7.87 -47.63
N ARG A 215 -32.95 7.47 -47.07
CA ARG A 215 -34.26 7.90 -47.60
C ARG A 215 -34.47 9.40 -47.43
N LYS A 216 -34.15 9.93 -46.25
CA LYS A 216 -34.21 11.38 -45.98
C LYS A 216 -33.20 12.17 -46.80
N ARG A 217 -31.98 11.65 -47.03
CA ARG A 217 -31.01 12.26 -47.95
C ARG A 217 -31.56 12.37 -49.37
N LYS A 218 -32.14 11.28 -49.90
CA LYS A 218 -32.78 11.31 -51.23
C LYS A 218 -33.97 12.27 -51.30
N GLU A 219 -34.76 12.38 -50.23
CA GLU A 219 -35.86 13.34 -50.15
C GLU A 219 -35.36 14.80 -50.17
N VAL A 220 -34.27 15.08 -49.44
CA VAL A 220 -33.61 16.40 -49.48
C VAL A 220 -33.06 16.69 -50.89
N GLU A 221 -32.32 15.76 -51.50
CA GLU A 221 -31.80 15.90 -52.87
C GLU A 221 -32.92 16.17 -53.89
N ARG A 222 -34.07 15.49 -53.76
CA ARG A 222 -35.25 15.73 -54.60
C ARG A 222 -35.82 17.13 -54.40
N LEU A 223 -36.02 17.56 -53.14
CA LEU A 223 -36.55 18.89 -52.84
C LEU A 223 -35.60 19.99 -53.29
N GLU A 224 -34.28 19.79 -53.16
CA GLU A 224 -33.26 20.69 -53.71
C GLU A 224 -33.37 20.78 -55.24
N ALA A 225 -33.54 19.65 -55.94
CA ALA A 225 -33.74 19.65 -57.38
C ALA A 225 -35.04 20.34 -57.82
N GLU A 226 -36.12 20.24 -57.03
CA GLU A 226 -37.38 20.97 -57.27
C GLU A 226 -37.27 22.47 -56.96
N LEU A 227 -36.46 22.86 -55.97
CA LEU A 227 -36.21 24.25 -55.59
C LEU A 227 -35.33 25.00 -56.59
N GLN A 228 -34.29 24.36 -57.15
CA GLN A 228 -33.37 24.96 -58.12
C GLN A 228 -34.08 25.74 -59.27
N PRO A 229 -35.03 25.16 -60.03
CA PRO A 229 -35.71 25.90 -61.09
C PRO A 229 -36.63 27.00 -60.55
N LEU A 230 -37.19 26.86 -59.34
CA LEU A 230 -38.01 27.90 -58.71
C LEU A 230 -37.15 29.07 -58.23
N GLU A 231 -35.96 28.80 -57.71
CA GLU A 231 -34.97 29.82 -57.35
C GLU A 231 -34.48 30.59 -58.58
N VAL A 232 -34.18 29.90 -59.68
CA VAL A 232 -33.83 30.54 -60.96
C VAL A 232 -35.00 31.39 -61.47
N LYS A 233 -36.24 30.89 -61.43
CA LYS A 233 -37.45 31.67 -61.79
C LYS A 233 -37.62 32.92 -60.90
N LYS A 234 -37.41 32.80 -59.59
CA LYS A 234 -37.42 33.93 -58.67
C LYS A 234 -36.30 34.93 -58.97
N GLN A 235 -35.09 34.45 -59.26
CA GLN A 235 -33.96 35.32 -59.61
C GLN A 235 -34.26 36.09 -60.91
N THR A 236 -34.71 35.40 -61.96
CA THR A 236 -35.10 36.03 -63.23
C THR A 236 -36.27 37.00 -63.08
N SER A 237 -37.29 36.68 -62.28
CA SER A 237 -38.42 37.59 -62.03
C SER A 237 -38.00 38.81 -61.20
N THR A 238 -37.11 38.64 -60.23
CA THR A 238 -36.60 39.75 -59.40
C THR A 238 -35.65 40.65 -60.18
N THR A 239 -34.79 40.11 -61.05
CA THR A 239 -33.97 40.93 -61.97
C THR A 239 -34.85 41.64 -62.98
N ALA A 240 -35.84 40.97 -63.58
CA ALA A 240 -36.81 41.61 -64.47
C ALA A 240 -37.60 42.73 -63.76
N ALA A 241 -38.04 42.52 -62.52
CA ALA A 241 -38.73 43.56 -61.73
C ALA A 241 -37.80 44.73 -61.37
N LYS A 242 -36.55 44.47 -61.02
CA LYS A 242 -35.53 45.51 -60.79
C LYS A 242 -35.22 46.29 -62.05
N ASP A 243 -35.12 45.62 -63.20
CA ASP A 243 -34.86 46.27 -64.48
C ASP A 243 -36.08 47.04 -64.98
N ALA A 244 -37.31 46.57 -64.72
CA ALA A 244 -38.52 47.33 -64.97
C ALA A 244 -38.60 48.57 -64.06
N LYS A 245 -38.20 48.45 -62.79
CA LYS A 245 -38.09 49.59 -61.87
C LYS A 245 -37.04 50.58 -62.35
N ARG A 246 -35.85 50.12 -62.76
CA ARG A 246 -34.80 50.96 -63.34
C ARG A 246 -35.24 51.63 -64.65
N ARG A 247 -35.98 50.93 -65.52
CA ARG A 247 -36.56 51.52 -66.74
C ARG A 247 -37.63 52.56 -66.42
N LYS A 248 -38.44 52.34 -65.38
CA LYS A 248 -39.40 53.35 -64.88
C LYS A 248 -38.69 54.55 -64.27
N GLU A 249 -37.65 54.33 -63.47
CA GLU A 249 -36.78 55.37 -62.89
C GLU A 249 -35.96 56.12 -63.96
N ALA A 250 -35.68 55.51 -65.11
CA ALA A 250 -35.00 56.15 -66.24
C ALA A 250 -35.97 56.87 -67.22
N ALA A 251 -37.21 56.39 -67.34
CA ALA A 251 -38.25 57.00 -68.19
C ALA A 251 -38.98 58.17 -67.51
N LEU A 252 -39.10 58.14 -66.17
CA LEU A 252 -39.41 59.31 -65.36
C LEU A 252 -38.09 60.03 -65.11
N GLY A 253 -37.75 60.98 -65.98
CA GLY A 253 -36.53 61.77 -65.89
C GLY A 253 -36.26 62.25 -64.46
N GLY A 254 -35.07 61.90 -63.95
CA GLY A 254 -34.40 62.47 -62.78
C GLY A 254 -35.29 62.98 -61.65
N VAL A 255 -35.63 62.13 -60.68
CA VAL A 255 -35.97 62.62 -59.33
C VAL A 255 -34.66 62.80 -58.57
N GLU A 256 -33.95 63.86 -58.96
CA GLU A 256 -33.17 64.67 -58.05
C GLU A 256 -34.18 65.35 -57.09
N ASP A 257 -33.82 65.52 -55.82
CA ASP A 257 -34.60 66.21 -54.79
C ASP A 257 -35.76 65.48 -54.06
N ASP A 258 -35.49 64.29 -53.50
CA ASP A 258 -36.34 63.73 -52.43
C ASP A 258 -35.56 63.33 -51.16
N LEU A 259 -34.40 63.97 -50.95
CA LEU A 259 -33.59 63.81 -49.73
C LEU A 259 -33.33 65.12 -48.97
N GLU A 260 -33.73 66.28 -49.50
CA GLU A 260 -33.40 67.59 -48.90
C GLU A 260 -34.58 68.36 -48.26
N GLU A 261 -35.82 67.86 -48.32
CA GLU A 261 -37.00 68.60 -47.84
C GLU A 261 -37.58 68.16 -46.47
N ARG A 262 -36.88 67.29 -45.71
CA ARG A 262 -37.38 66.80 -44.40
C ARG A 262 -36.59 67.18 -43.15
N ARG A 263 -35.75 68.22 -43.15
CA ARG A 263 -35.00 68.65 -41.95
C ARG A 263 -34.74 70.15 -41.76
N ARG A 264 -35.64 71.06 -42.15
CA ARG A 264 -35.47 72.49 -41.79
C ARG A 264 -36.07 72.79 -40.41
N SER A 265 -35.23 72.81 -39.38
CA SER A 265 -35.60 73.23 -38.02
C SER A 265 -35.54 74.76 -37.84
N LEU A 266 -35.87 75.55 -38.86
CA LEU A 266 -35.79 77.02 -38.84
C LEU A 266 -37.19 77.62 -38.60
N HIS A 267 -37.32 78.50 -37.62
CA HIS A 267 -38.57 79.19 -37.29
C HIS A 267 -38.71 80.44 -38.18
N VAL A 268 -39.64 80.41 -39.12
CA VAL A 268 -39.79 81.42 -40.21
C VAL A 268 -39.92 82.85 -39.68
N GLN A 269 -40.80 83.11 -38.70
CA GLN A 269 -40.99 84.48 -38.18
C GLN A 269 -39.87 85.01 -37.28
N LYS A 270 -39.07 84.13 -36.68
CA LYS A 270 -38.07 84.52 -35.66
C LYS A 270 -36.65 84.28 -36.12
N HIS A 271 -36.45 83.88 -37.38
CA HIS A 271 -35.18 83.50 -38.01
C HIS A 271 -34.21 82.76 -37.08
N THR A 272 -34.72 81.84 -36.26
CA THR A 272 -33.96 81.09 -35.24
C THR A 272 -34.36 79.62 -35.26
N CYS A 273 -33.53 78.73 -34.73
CA CYS A 273 -33.87 77.31 -34.74
C CYS A 273 -35.14 77.02 -33.91
N ALA A 274 -36.17 76.44 -34.51
CA ALA A 274 -37.46 76.12 -33.88
C ALA A 274 -37.33 75.09 -32.75
N SER A 275 -36.33 74.20 -32.81
CA SER A 275 -36.10 73.15 -31.82
C SER A 275 -35.31 73.66 -30.60
N CYS A 276 -34.20 74.37 -30.82
CA CYS A 276 -33.27 74.76 -29.75
C CYS A 276 -33.18 76.27 -29.47
N GLY A 277 -33.55 77.15 -30.40
CA GLY A 277 -33.46 78.61 -30.24
C GLY A 277 -32.11 79.23 -30.61
N TYR A 278 -31.21 78.49 -31.28
CA TYR A 278 -29.93 79.00 -31.81
C TYR A 278 -30.16 80.27 -32.66
N PRO A 279 -29.37 81.36 -32.48
CA PRO A 279 -28.05 81.44 -31.83
C PRO A 279 -28.04 81.79 -30.32
N SER A 280 -29.20 81.82 -29.65
CA SER A 280 -29.21 82.12 -28.21
C SER A 280 -28.50 81.03 -27.38
N ALA A 281 -27.68 81.44 -26.40
CA ALA A 281 -26.87 80.53 -25.57
C ALA A 281 -27.72 79.61 -24.66
N LYS A 282 -28.96 79.99 -24.38
CA LYS A 282 -29.90 79.18 -23.57
C LYS A 282 -30.96 78.55 -24.46
N THR A 283 -31.11 77.23 -24.34
CA THR A 283 -32.10 76.48 -25.11
C THR A 283 -33.54 76.84 -24.69
N ARG A 284 -34.42 77.15 -25.66
CA ARG A 284 -35.82 77.54 -25.38
C ARG A 284 -36.58 76.44 -24.61
N LYS A 285 -37.25 76.84 -23.51
CA LYS A 285 -38.14 76.01 -22.66
C LYS A 285 -39.56 76.56 -22.72
N TYR A 286 -40.53 75.70 -23.02
CA TYR A 286 -41.96 76.02 -22.92
C TYR A 286 -42.52 75.34 -21.68
N ASN A 287 -42.93 76.12 -20.67
CA ASN A 287 -43.30 75.56 -19.37
C ASN A 287 -44.59 74.72 -19.39
N TRP A 288 -45.40 74.88 -20.42
CA TRP A 288 -46.71 74.24 -20.60
C TRP A 288 -46.69 72.87 -21.31
N SER A 289 -45.53 72.36 -21.73
CA SER A 289 -45.44 71.03 -22.37
C SER A 289 -44.32 70.18 -21.75
N GLU A 290 -44.70 69.24 -20.87
CA GLU A 290 -43.79 68.24 -20.29
C GLU A 290 -43.15 67.34 -21.36
N LYS A 291 -43.89 66.99 -22.42
CA LYS A 291 -43.40 66.11 -23.50
C LYS A 291 -42.20 66.73 -24.22
N ALA A 292 -42.23 68.04 -24.48
CA ALA A 292 -41.09 68.77 -25.05
C ALA A 292 -39.91 68.90 -24.06
N LYS A 293 -40.17 69.02 -22.75
CA LYS A 293 -39.12 68.99 -21.71
C LYS A 293 -38.42 67.62 -21.67
N ARG A 294 -39.17 66.52 -21.72
CA ARG A 294 -38.64 65.14 -21.76
C ARG A 294 -37.88 64.80 -23.05
N ARG A 295 -38.24 65.40 -24.19
CA ARG A 295 -37.51 65.24 -25.46
C ARG A 295 -36.12 65.89 -25.48
N LYS A 296 -35.79 66.72 -24.48
CA LYS A 296 -34.45 67.31 -24.29
C LYS A 296 -33.62 66.61 -23.21
N THR A 297 -34.09 65.47 -22.71
CA THR A 297 -33.33 64.59 -21.82
C THR A 297 -32.35 63.75 -22.64
N THR A 298 -31.19 63.44 -22.08
CA THR A 298 -30.09 62.65 -22.68
C THR A 298 -30.59 61.36 -23.34
N GLY A 299 -30.69 61.37 -24.67
CA GLY A 299 -31.12 60.20 -25.45
C GLY A 299 -30.01 59.16 -25.64
N THR A 300 -30.44 57.92 -25.93
CA THR A 300 -29.66 56.69 -26.15
C THR A 300 -28.46 56.81 -27.11
N GLY A 301 -28.41 57.83 -27.96
CA GLY A 301 -27.25 58.14 -28.81
C GLY A 301 -25.98 58.57 -28.04
N ARG A 302 -26.11 59.06 -26.79
CA ARG A 302 -24.96 59.43 -25.94
C ARG A 302 -24.41 58.26 -25.10
N MET A 303 -25.05 57.09 -25.14
CA MET A 303 -24.54 55.84 -24.56
C MET A 303 -23.68 55.04 -25.57
N ARG A 304 -23.23 55.67 -26.67
CA ARG A 304 -22.42 55.01 -27.70
C ARG A 304 -21.13 54.42 -27.12
N SER A 305 -20.54 55.08 -26.12
CA SER A 305 -19.40 54.53 -25.37
C SER A 305 -19.77 53.30 -24.54
N LEU A 306 -20.93 53.31 -23.86
CA LEU A 306 -21.40 52.21 -23.01
C LEU A 306 -21.73 50.95 -23.83
N ALA A 307 -22.21 51.06 -25.07
CA ALA A 307 -22.43 49.92 -25.95
C ALA A 307 -21.11 49.22 -26.33
N ASP A 308 -20.03 49.98 -26.49
CA ASP A 308 -18.70 49.44 -26.77
C ASP A 308 -17.97 48.94 -25.51
N VAL A 309 -18.39 49.35 -24.30
CA VAL A 309 -17.77 48.91 -23.03
C VAL A 309 -17.92 47.41 -22.83
N SER A 310 -19.09 46.82 -23.08
CA SER A 310 -19.27 45.36 -22.95
C SER A 310 -18.43 44.57 -23.97
N ARG A 311 -18.22 45.12 -25.16
CA ARG A 311 -17.36 44.55 -26.20
C ARG A 311 -15.88 44.65 -25.82
N ARG A 312 -15.46 45.80 -25.30
CA ARG A 312 -14.10 46.03 -24.78
C ARG A 312 -13.80 45.16 -23.57
N PHE A 313 -14.75 44.97 -22.66
CA PHE A 313 -14.62 44.10 -21.48
C PHE A 313 -14.40 42.63 -21.89
N LYS A 314 -15.19 42.10 -22.84
CA LYS A 314 -14.99 40.74 -23.38
C LYS A 314 -13.63 40.55 -24.08
N ASN A 315 -13.06 41.63 -24.60
CA ASN A 315 -11.73 41.65 -25.22
C ASN A 315 -10.62 42.10 -24.25
N GLY A 316 -10.88 42.15 -22.93
CA GLY A 316 -9.87 42.49 -21.92
C GLY A 316 -9.30 43.91 -22.00
N PHE A 317 -10.05 44.86 -22.57
CA PHE A 317 -9.65 46.25 -22.80
C PHE A 317 -8.37 46.43 -23.66
N GLN A 318 -7.97 45.41 -24.40
CA GLN A 318 -6.82 45.48 -25.30
C GLN A 318 -7.07 46.51 -26.42
N THR A 319 -6.10 47.40 -26.66
CA THR A 319 -6.10 48.37 -27.75
C THR A 319 -5.27 47.84 -28.91
N GLY A 320 -5.91 47.58 -30.06
CA GLY A 320 -5.26 47.03 -31.26
C GLY A 320 -6.18 46.11 -32.06
N GLY A 321 -5.88 45.90 -33.34
CA GLY A 321 -6.59 44.92 -34.17
C GLY A 321 -6.19 43.47 -33.85
N PRO A 322 -7.06 42.47 -34.06
CA PRO A 322 -6.72 41.06 -33.84
C PRO A 322 -5.57 40.62 -34.75
N LYS A 323 -4.73 39.67 -34.29
CA LYS A 323 -3.62 39.11 -35.08
C LYS A 323 -4.14 38.62 -36.44
N GLY A 324 -3.72 39.27 -37.52
CA GLY A 324 -4.07 38.90 -38.90
C GLY A 324 -5.17 39.72 -39.57
N ALA A 325 -5.69 40.79 -38.96
CA ALA A 325 -6.66 41.67 -39.62
C ALA A 325 -6.04 42.44 -40.81
N ARG A 326 -6.67 42.37 -41.98
CA ARG A 326 -6.26 43.11 -43.19
C ARG A 326 -6.88 44.52 -43.16
N GLY A 327 -6.11 45.51 -42.72
CA GLY A 327 -6.47 46.94 -42.73
C GLY A 327 -5.35 47.78 -42.12
N ALA A 328 -5.17 49.02 -42.62
CA ALA A 328 -4.01 49.87 -42.36
C ALA A 328 -3.69 50.03 -40.86
N ALA A 329 -2.45 49.70 -40.49
CA ALA A 329 -1.88 50.01 -39.19
C ALA A 329 -1.84 51.54 -39.02
N ASN A 330 -2.54 52.06 -38.01
CA ASN A 330 -2.53 53.49 -37.77
C ASN A 330 -1.16 53.89 -37.19
N PRO A 331 -0.51 54.96 -37.71
CA PRO A 331 0.82 55.33 -37.28
C PRO A 331 0.78 56.16 -36.00
N ASN A 332 1.79 55.87 -35.17
CA ASN A 332 2.38 56.71 -34.13
C ASN A 332 1.74 56.70 -32.71
N PRO A 333 2.51 56.28 -31.68
CA PRO A 333 2.25 56.60 -30.28
C PRO A 333 2.97 57.89 -29.90
N SER A 334 2.23 58.92 -29.48
CA SER A 334 2.84 60.09 -28.86
C SER A 334 1.88 60.83 -27.93
N LYS A 335 2.32 60.94 -26.66
CA LYS A 335 1.95 61.92 -25.59
C LYS A 335 0.52 61.80 -25.05
N GLU A 336 0.24 61.71 -23.76
CA GLU A 336 0.96 62.01 -22.50
C GLU A 336 0.80 60.87 -21.49
#